data_AF-A0A3D3RBI7-F1
#
_entry.id   AF-A0A3D3RBI7-F1
#
_cell.length_a   1.000
_cell.length_b   1.000
_cell.length_c   1.000
_cell.angle_alpha   90.00
_cell.angle_beta   90.00
_cell.angle_gamma   90.00
#
_symmetry.space_group_name_H-M   'P 1'
#
loop_
_entity.id
_entity.type
_entity.pdbx_description
1 polymer ?
#
loop_
_entity_poly.entity_id
_entity_poly.type
_entity_poly.pdbx_seq_one_letter_code
_entity_poly.pdbx_strand_id
1 'polypeptide(L)'
;TSGAFYGHFESKTDVLGAALVQSFIEDQAAMDGALSESETPEQLIEIMQRYLSSKHCEHVEEGCSIPPLLSDLGRADEETKAQFEEVIQWMVTQFEERSQNEFTRQQILSTLALCFGGLSLARAVKSPALARQILSACRKNLPIQKEK
;
A
#
# COMPACT_ATOMS: atom_id res chain seq x y z
N THR A 1 33.55 -3.19 -12.07
CA THR A 1 33.54 -4.47 -11.32
C THR A 1 32.26 -4.56 -10.50
N SER A 2 31.14 -4.94 -11.15
CA SER A 2 29.82 -5.12 -10.52
C SER A 2 29.54 -6.58 -10.10
N GLY A 3 30.55 -7.45 -10.18
CA GLY A 3 30.37 -8.91 -10.07
C GLY A 3 30.40 -9.48 -8.65
N ALA A 4 30.79 -8.71 -7.63
CA ALA A 4 30.94 -9.24 -6.26
C ALA A 4 29.62 -9.28 -5.45
N PHE A 5 28.56 -8.61 -5.91
CA PHE A 5 27.28 -8.57 -5.19
C PHE A 5 26.31 -9.69 -5.57
N TYR A 6 26.49 -10.31 -6.75
CA TYR A 6 25.58 -11.33 -7.30
C TYR A 6 26.07 -12.78 -7.07
N GLY A 7 27.11 -12.98 -6.25
CA GLY A 7 27.68 -14.32 -6.01
C GLY A 7 26.78 -15.30 -5.26
N HIS A 8 25.66 -14.83 -4.72
CA HIS A 8 24.69 -15.63 -3.95
C HIS A 8 23.28 -15.67 -4.56
N PHE A 9 23.05 -15.03 -5.72
CA PHE A 9 21.73 -14.94 -6.35
C PHE A 9 21.85 -15.27 -7.84
N GLU A 10 21.02 -16.20 -8.34
CA GLU A 10 21.11 -16.69 -9.72
C GLU A 10 20.78 -15.60 -10.75
N SER A 11 20.08 -14.53 -10.36
CA SER A 11 19.81 -13.37 -11.20
C SER A 11 19.57 -12.05 -10.43
N LYS A 12 19.59 -10.92 -11.14
CA LYS A 12 19.19 -9.59 -10.62
C LYS A 12 17.72 -9.54 -10.21
N THR A 13 16.87 -10.33 -10.86
CA THR A 13 15.43 -10.42 -10.59
C THR A 13 15.17 -11.10 -9.26
N ASP A 14 15.95 -12.12 -8.89
CA ASP A 14 15.78 -12.82 -7.61
C ASP A 14 16.12 -11.92 -6.41
N VAL A 15 17.14 -11.06 -6.54
CA VAL A 15 17.48 -10.05 -5.51
C VAL A 15 16.35 -9.03 -5.36
N LEU A 16 15.74 -8.62 -6.48
CA LEU A 16 14.65 -7.65 -6.47
C LEU A 16 13.40 -8.27 -5.83
N GLY A 17 13.03 -9.49 -6.22
CA GLY A 17 11.92 -10.24 -5.64
C GLY A 17 12.07 -10.41 -4.13
N ALA A 18 13.24 -10.90 -3.66
CA ALA A 18 13.50 -11.07 -2.24
C ALA A 18 13.44 -9.74 -1.45
N ALA A 19 13.95 -8.64 -2.02
CA ALA A 19 13.88 -7.33 -1.39
C ALA A 19 12.43 -6.78 -1.34
N LEU A 20 11.64 -7.00 -2.40
CA LEU A 20 10.22 -6.63 -2.46
C LEU A 20 9.43 -7.37 -1.38
N VAL A 21 9.64 -8.69 -1.25
CA VAL A 21 9.01 -9.52 -0.21
C VAL A 21 9.34 -9.01 1.18
N GLN A 22 10.63 -8.74 1.45
CA GLN A 22 11.05 -8.21 2.75
C GLN A 22 10.37 -6.86 3.05
N SER A 23 10.28 -5.98 2.05
CA SER A 23 9.59 -4.70 2.14
C SER A 23 8.10 -4.87 2.46
N PHE A 24 7.44 -5.89 1.89
CA PHE A 24 6.04 -6.19 2.19
C PHE A 24 5.84 -6.72 3.61
N ILE A 25 6.76 -7.52 4.13
CA ILE A 25 6.70 -8.00 5.51
C ILE A 25 6.84 -6.82 6.48
N GLU A 26 7.71 -5.86 6.17
CA GLU A 26 7.88 -4.63 6.96
C GLU A 26 6.63 -3.75 6.89
N ASP A 27 6.06 -3.54 5.69
CA ASP A 27 4.78 -2.84 5.51
C ASP A 27 3.64 -3.55 6.25
N GLN A 28 3.62 -4.88 6.21
CA GLN A 28 2.64 -5.71 6.91
C GLN A 28 2.74 -5.49 8.42
N ALA A 29 3.95 -5.52 8.99
CA ALA A 29 4.16 -5.28 10.42
C ALA A 29 3.81 -3.84 10.82
N ALA A 30 4.19 -2.85 10.02
CA ALA A 30 3.85 -1.45 10.26
C ALA A 30 2.33 -1.21 10.20
N MET A 31 1.66 -1.83 9.22
CA MET A 31 0.22 -1.73 9.08
C MET A 31 -0.49 -2.51 10.18
N ASP A 32 -0.05 -3.71 10.55
CA ASP A 32 -0.62 -4.45 11.68
C ASP A 32 -0.50 -3.65 12.98
N GLY A 33 0.65 -2.99 13.21
CA GLY A 33 0.85 -2.04 14.30
C GLY A 33 -0.17 -0.88 14.26
N ALA A 34 -0.26 -0.17 13.13
CA ALA A 34 -1.22 0.93 12.97
C ALA A 34 -2.68 0.48 13.11
N LEU A 35 -3.01 -0.73 12.64
CA LEU A 35 -4.34 -1.32 12.72
C LEU A 35 -4.65 -1.95 14.08
N SER A 36 -3.64 -2.32 14.87
CA SER A 36 -3.83 -2.84 16.24
C SER A 36 -4.36 -1.77 17.20
N GLU A 37 -4.14 -0.50 16.88
CA GLU A 37 -4.72 0.64 17.59
C GLU A 37 -6.15 0.95 17.14
N SER A 38 -6.66 0.23 16.12
CA SER A 38 -8.02 0.37 15.62
C SER A 38 -8.96 -0.64 16.27
N GLU A 39 -9.78 -0.16 17.20
CA GLU A 39 -10.84 -0.89 17.87
C GLU A 39 -12.19 -0.77 17.15
N THR A 40 -12.34 0.19 16.22
CA THR A 40 -13.61 0.43 15.52
C THR A 40 -13.44 0.59 14.00
N PRO A 41 -14.51 0.32 13.21
CA PRO A 41 -14.54 0.61 11.78
C PRO A 41 -14.22 2.06 11.44
N GLU A 42 -14.60 3.03 12.27
CA GLU A 42 -14.27 4.45 12.07
C GLU A 42 -12.78 4.73 12.17
N GLN A 43 -12.08 4.07 13.09
CA GLN A 43 -10.64 4.23 13.23
C GLN A 43 -9.91 3.67 12.00
N LEU A 44 -10.39 2.58 11.40
CA LEU A 44 -9.89 2.09 10.11
C LEU A 44 -10.05 3.13 9.00
N ILE A 45 -11.22 3.78 8.94
CA ILE A 45 -11.48 4.86 7.98
C ILE A 45 -10.49 6.00 8.20
N GLU A 46 -10.27 6.42 9.44
CA GLU A 46 -9.30 7.48 9.76
C GLU A 46 -7.88 7.11 9.33
N ILE A 47 -7.44 5.87 9.55
CA ILE A 47 -6.12 5.40 9.12
C ILE A 47 -5.99 5.50 7.60
N MET A 48 -7.00 5.06 6.84
CA MET A 48 -6.98 5.18 5.37
C MET A 48 -7.06 6.63 4.89
N GLN A 49 -7.76 7.51 5.60
CA GLN A 49 -7.76 8.93 5.29
C GLN A 49 -6.39 9.60 5.55
N ARG A 50 -5.70 9.20 6.63
CA ARG A 50 -4.34 9.63 6.98
C ARG A 50 -3.30 9.08 6.00
N TYR A 51 -3.51 7.88 5.46
CA TYR A 51 -2.68 7.30 4.40
C TYR A 51 -2.56 8.26 3.20
N LEU A 52 -3.68 8.88 2.81
CA LEU A 52 -3.74 9.85 1.71
C LEU A 52 -3.31 11.27 2.12
N SER A 53 -2.42 11.44 3.10
CA SER A 53 -1.96 12.77 3.57
C SER A 53 -0.81 13.33 2.73
N SER A 54 -0.64 14.66 2.76
CA SER A 54 0.54 15.30 2.16
C SER A 54 1.83 14.82 2.82
N LYS A 55 1.82 14.58 4.14
CA LYS A 55 2.98 14.05 4.86
C LYS A 55 3.45 12.73 4.24
N HIS A 56 2.53 11.78 4.04
CA HIS A 56 2.86 10.50 3.41
C HIS A 56 3.28 10.68 1.94
N CYS A 57 2.67 11.63 1.22
CA CYS A 57 3.09 11.93 -0.15
C CYS A 57 4.53 12.45 -0.24
N GLU A 58 4.94 13.28 0.72
CA GLU A 58 6.23 14.00 0.73
C GLU A 58 7.39 13.18 1.35
N HIS A 59 7.11 12.26 2.28
CA HIS A 59 8.10 11.43 2.97
C HIS A 59 7.92 9.97 2.54
N VAL A 60 8.61 9.57 1.48
CA VAL A 60 8.46 8.23 0.88
C VAL A 60 9.05 7.16 1.78
N GLU A 61 10.19 7.47 2.40
CA GLU A 61 10.97 6.63 3.28
C GLU A 61 10.32 6.35 4.64
N GLU A 62 9.36 7.18 5.05
CA GLU A 62 8.60 7.01 6.31
C GLU A 62 7.25 6.31 6.08
N GLY A 63 6.96 5.94 4.83
CA GLY A 63 5.65 5.52 4.37
C GLY A 63 5.57 4.07 3.94
N CYS A 64 4.40 3.69 3.44
CA CYS A 64 4.19 2.40 2.80
C CYS A 64 5.08 2.28 1.56
N SER A 65 5.76 1.14 1.45
CA SER A 65 6.68 0.83 0.36
C SER A 65 5.98 0.39 -0.93
N ILE A 66 4.72 -0.07 -0.86
CA ILE A 66 3.97 -0.54 -2.04
C ILE A 66 3.82 0.51 -3.16
N PRO A 67 3.36 1.76 -2.90
CA PRO A 67 3.12 2.76 -3.94
C PRO A 67 4.29 3.02 -4.92
N PRO A 68 5.55 3.20 -4.47
CA PRO A 68 6.68 3.35 -5.39
C PRO A 68 7.04 2.05 -6.13
N LEU A 69 6.69 0.88 -5.59
CA LEU A 69 7.05 -0.43 -6.14
C LEU A 69 5.99 -1.02 -7.11
N LEU A 70 4.77 -0.47 -7.13
CA LEU A 70 3.66 -0.99 -7.94
C LEU A 70 3.99 -1.18 -9.43
N SER A 71 4.75 -0.26 -10.05
CA SER A 71 5.12 -0.38 -11.46
C SER A 71 6.11 -1.52 -11.70
N ASP A 72 7.01 -1.76 -10.76
CA ASP A 72 8.01 -2.82 -10.85
C ASP A 72 7.36 -4.18 -10.58
N LEU A 73 6.43 -4.25 -9.62
CA LEU A 73 5.62 -5.44 -9.34
C LEU A 73 4.81 -5.91 -10.55
N GLY A 74 4.23 -4.97 -11.31
CA GLY A 74 3.52 -5.30 -12.54
C GLY A 74 4.40 -5.98 -13.60
N ARG A 75 5.73 -5.80 -13.51
CA ARG A 75 6.72 -6.32 -14.46
C ARG A 75 7.58 -7.45 -13.87
N ALA A 76 7.36 -7.81 -12.60
CA ALA A 76 8.08 -8.88 -11.92
C ALA A 76 7.70 -10.25 -12.48
N ASP A 77 8.48 -11.27 -12.09
CA ASP A 77 8.16 -12.67 -12.35
C ASP A 77 6.89 -13.13 -11.62
N GLU A 78 6.40 -14.31 -11.99
CA GLU A 78 5.16 -14.87 -11.45
C GLU A 78 5.26 -15.22 -9.96
N GLU A 79 6.46 -15.58 -9.47
CA GLU A 79 6.68 -15.88 -8.04
C GLU A 79 6.50 -14.62 -7.19
N THR A 80 7.15 -13.53 -7.58
CA THR A 80 7.04 -12.23 -6.90
C THR A 80 5.59 -11.71 -6.92
N LYS A 81 4.90 -11.88 -8.06
CA LYS A 81 3.48 -11.49 -8.17
C LYS A 81 2.58 -12.33 -7.26
N ALA A 82 2.82 -13.63 -7.16
CA ALA A 82 2.06 -14.51 -6.26
C ALA A 82 2.26 -14.10 -4.79
N GLN A 83 3.49 -13.79 -4.39
CA GLN A 83 3.78 -13.29 -3.04
C GLN A 83 3.08 -11.95 -2.76
N PHE A 84 3.08 -11.03 -3.73
CA PHE A 84 2.34 -9.78 -3.58
C PHE A 84 0.82 -9.99 -3.53
N GLU A 85 0.29 -10.97 -4.26
CA GLU A 85 -1.12 -11.35 -4.16
C GLU A 85 -1.46 -11.81 -2.73
N GLU A 86 -0.63 -12.65 -2.11
CA GLU A 86 -0.80 -13.08 -0.72
C GLU A 86 -0.83 -11.89 0.26
N VAL A 87 0.02 -10.88 0.03
CA VAL A 87 0.02 -9.64 0.84
C VAL A 87 -1.33 -8.92 0.70
N ILE A 88 -1.84 -8.74 -0.52
CA ILE A 88 -3.15 -8.10 -0.73
C ILE A 88 -4.28 -8.92 -0.09
N GLN A 89 -4.24 -10.24 -0.19
CA GLN A 89 -5.22 -11.12 0.46
C GLN A 89 -5.19 -10.94 1.98
N TRP A 90 -3.99 -10.93 2.58
CA TRP A 90 -3.82 -10.67 4.00
C TRP A 90 -4.40 -9.29 4.39
N MET A 91 -4.08 -8.23 3.64
CA MET A 91 -4.62 -6.90 3.90
C MET A 91 -6.16 -6.90 3.89
N VAL A 92 -6.77 -7.57 2.92
CA VAL A 92 -8.23 -7.69 2.85
C VAL A 92 -8.79 -8.37 4.10
N THR A 93 -8.21 -9.51 4.49
CA THR A 93 -8.65 -10.25 5.69
C THR A 93 -8.52 -9.39 6.96
N GLN A 94 -7.42 -8.65 7.13
CA GLN A 94 -7.26 -7.79 8.31
C GLN A 94 -8.30 -6.68 8.39
N PHE A 95 -8.68 -6.10 7.24
CA PHE A 95 -9.75 -5.11 7.18
C PHE A 95 -11.13 -5.71 7.45
N GLU A 96 -11.42 -6.90 6.90
CA GLU A 96 -12.66 -7.64 7.18
C GLU A 96 -12.78 -7.92 8.69
N GLU A 97 -11.75 -8.47 9.32
CA GLU A 97 -11.73 -8.80 10.74
C GLU A 97 -11.91 -7.56 11.64
N ARG A 98 -11.13 -6.51 11.41
CA ARG A 98 -11.15 -5.30 12.25
C ARG A 98 -12.36 -4.42 12.03
N SER A 99 -12.95 -4.46 10.84
CA SER A 99 -14.23 -3.80 10.58
C SER A 99 -15.42 -4.64 11.06
N GLN A 100 -15.20 -5.82 11.65
CA GLN A 100 -16.27 -6.76 12.00
C GLN A 100 -17.17 -7.11 10.81
N ASN A 101 -16.57 -7.19 9.61
CA ASN A 101 -17.24 -7.38 8.33
C ASN A 101 -18.26 -6.28 7.96
N GLU A 102 -18.13 -5.07 8.52
CA GLU A 102 -18.93 -3.90 8.11
C GLU A 102 -18.64 -3.52 6.65
N PHE A 103 -17.40 -3.69 6.19
CA PHE A 103 -17.01 -3.39 4.82
C PHE A 103 -16.95 -4.65 3.96
N THR A 104 -17.55 -4.58 2.77
CA THR A 104 -17.43 -5.63 1.78
C THR A 104 -16.00 -5.71 1.23
N ARG A 105 -15.60 -6.91 0.79
CA ARG A 105 -14.35 -7.13 0.05
C ARG A 105 -14.13 -6.14 -1.09
N GLN A 106 -15.19 -5.80 -1.83
CA GLN A 106 -15.12 -4.82 -2.92
C GLN A 106 -14.77 -3.40 -2.42
N GLN A 107 -15.35 -2.96 -1.30
CA GLN A 107 -15.04 -1.66 -0.70
C GLN A 107 -13.59 -1.61 -0.21
N ILE A 108 -13.11 -2.70 0.38
CA ILE A 108 -11.73 -2.81 0.88
C ILE A 108 -10.74 -2.76 -0.29
N LEU A 109 -10.92 -3.59 -1.33
CA LEU A 109 -10.05 -3.59 -2.51
C LEU A 109 -10.05 -2.23 -3.21
N SER A 110 -11.20 -1.58 -3.33
CA SER A 110 -11.30 -0.25 -3.92
C SER A 110 -10.60 0.82 -3.08
N THR A 111 -10.64 0.67 -1.75
CA THR A 111 -9.91 1.54 -0.82
C THR A 111 -8.40 1.38 -0.97
N LEU A 112 -7.90 0.13 -0.99
CA LEU A 112 -6.48 -0.14 -1.24
C LEU A 112 -6.03 0.45 -2.58
N ALA A 113 -6.82 0.27 -3.64
CA ALA A 113 -6.52 0.82 -4.96
C ALA A 113 -6.45 2.36 -4.95
N LEU A 114 -7.39 3.04 -4.28
CA LEU A 114 -7.39 4.51 -4.15
C LEU A 114 -6.22 5.01 -3.29
N CYS A 115 -5.91 4.31 -2.20
CA CYS A 115 -4.77 4.63 -1.35
C CYS A 115 -3.46 4.51 -2.13
N PHE A 116 -3.19 3.34 -2.71
CA PHE A 116 -1.91 3.07 -3.36
C PHE A 116 -1.78 3.84 -4.67
N GLY A 117 -2.76 3.72 -5.57
CA GLY A 117 -2.74 4.40 -6.87
C GLY A 117 -2.86 5.92 -6.74
N GLY A 118 -3.69 6.41 -5.81
CA GLY A 118 -3.85 7.84 -5.56
C GLY A 118 -2.58 8.48 -5.03
N LEU A 119 -1.89 7.81 -4.10
CA LEU A 119 -0.61 8.29 -3.59
C LEU A 119 0.49 8.25 -4.66
N SER A 120 0.59 7.17 -5.44
CA SER A 120 1.54 7.09 -6.55
C SER A 120 1.32 8.19 -7.59
N LEU A 121 0.07 8.45 -7.97
CA LEU A 121 -0.26 9.52 -8.91
C LEU A 121 0.05 10.91 -8.36
N ALA A 122 -0.25 11.16 -7.08
CA ALA A 122 0.06 12.41 -6.41
C ALA A 122 1.58 12.68 -6.34
N ARG A 123 2.40 11.63 -6.13
CA ARG A 123 3.87 11.72 -6.15
C ARG A 123 4.43 11.98 -7.55
N ALA A 124 3.75 11.51 -8.60
CA ALA A 124 4.22 11.64 -9.97
C ALA A 124 4.06 13.05 -10.56
N VAL A 125 3.20 13.90 -9.99
CA VAL A 125 2.95 15.25 -10.52
C VAL A 125 3.91 16.28 -9.91
N LYS A 126 4.39 17.21 -10.74
CA LYS A 126 5.29 18.29 -10.29
C LYS A 126 4.61 19.32 -9.37
N SER A 127 3.31 19.57 -9.57
CA SER A 127 2.59 20.65 -8.89
C SER A 127 2.09 20.19 -7.51
N PRO A 128 2.53 20.83 -6.40
CA PRO A 128 2.03 20.50 -5.07
C PRO A 128 0.53 20.76 -4.92
N ALA A 129 -0.01 21.74 -5.66
CA ALA A 129 -1.44 22.02 -5.67
C ALA A 129 -2.24 20.88 -6.30
N LEU A 130 -1.75 20.34 -7.42
CA LEU A 130 -2.39 19.19 -8.08
C LEU A 130 -2.26 17.92 -7.24
N ALA A 131 -1.10 17.66 -6.64
CA ALA A 131 -0.90 16.53 -5.74
C ALA A 131 -1.94 16.54 -4.59
N ARG A 132 -2.13 17.70 -3.94
CA ARG A 132 -3.16 17.85 -2.89
C ARG A 132 -4.59 17.65 -3.41
N GLN A 133 -4.88 18.08 -4.63
CA GLN A 133 -6.19 17.85 -5.25
C GLN A 133 -6.44 16.36 -5.49
N ILE A 134 -5.45 15.63 -6.00
CA ILE A 134 -5.52 14.17 -6.21
C ILE A 134 -5.76 13.46 -4.86
N LEU A 135 -4.94 13.74 -3.86
CA LEU A 135 -5.08 13.14 -2.52
C LEU A 135 -6.46 13.44 -1.90
N SER A 136 -6.94 14.68 -2.04
CA SER A 136 -8.28 15.06 -1.56
C SER A 136 -9.40 14.35 -2.30
N ALA A 137 -9.27 14.17 -3.62
CA ALA A 137 -10.24 13.46 -4.43
C ALA A 137 -10.32 11.98 -4.02
N CYS A 138 -9.18 11.30 -3.87
CA CYS A 138 -9.14 9.91 -3.40
C CYS A 138 -9.75 9.78 -1.99
N ARG A 139 -9.38 10.68 -1.06
CA ARG A 139 -9.87 10.63 0.33
C ARG A 139 -11.39 10.76 0.43
N LYS A 140 -11.98 11.65 -0.37
CA LYS A 140 -13.45 11.88 -0.38
C LYS A 140 -14.23 10.71 -0.98
N ASN A 141 -13.58 9.87 -1.78
CA ASN A 141 -14.21 8.78 -2.52
C ASN A 141 -13.85 7.39 -1.95
N LEU A 142 -13.26 7.32 -0.74
CA LEU A 142 -12.99 6.03 -0.11
C LEU A 142 -14.29 5.23 0.08
N PRO A 143 -14.42 4.01 -0.44
CA PRO A 143 -15.67 3.24 -0.33
C PRO A 143 -15.96 2.69 1.06
N ILE A 144 -14.94 2.65 1.94
CA ILE A 144 -15.12 2.41 3.39
C ILE A 144 -15.58 3.71 4.06
N GLN A 145 -16.83 4.06 3.89
CA GLN A 145 -17.46 5.19 4.58
C GLN A 145 -18.76 4.73 5.20
N LYS A 146 -19.13 5.29 6.34
CA LYS A 146 -20.50 5.16 6.84
C LYS A 146 -21.44 5.90 5.90
N GLU A 147 -22.47 5.21 5.41
CA GLU A 147 -23.62 5.90 4.82
C GLU A 147 -24.20 6.84 5.90
N LYS A 148 -24.48 8.08 5.50
CA LYS A 148 -25.12 9.08 6.36
C LYS A 148 -26.59 8.78 6.56
#